data_AF-A0A0K8SH09-F1
#
_entry.id   AF-A0A0K8SH09-F1
#
_cell.length_a   1.000
_cell.length_b   1.000
_cell.length_c   1.000
_cell.angle_alpha   90.00
_cell.angle_beta   90.00
_cell.angle_gamma   90.00
#
_symmetry.space_group_name_H-M   'P 1'
#
loop_
_entity.id
_entity.type
_entity.pdbx_description
1 polymer ?
#
loop_
_entity_poly.entity_id
_entity_poly.type
_entity_poly.pdbx_seq_one_letter_code
_entity_poly.pdbx_strand_id
1 'polypeptide(L)'
;LTRTLNRFFTLSFACNIGHKGCVDNAVQKFVALKDNSVAVNPNLRRHVFCEGLRAGGLDEWQFLYNRRQASNNQGDEVAMLRSLGCTSNTAAGQAYLKMILEDDDVKAQDRVNAFSFFYMGHRDNAKAGLQFLKDNVDAIRKAVVLPAWFNNVLTTTASYLDEAGLRDMEEWLLANQNAVPEFAVGISAITSARSNMQWGSDNAATIIAAANDEDPPEDGGSGEEVDPTPAPTTTTTEAPTTTTTEA
;
A
#
# COMPACT_ATOMS: atom_id res chain seq x y z
N LEU A 1 15.19 -12.53 -12.21
CA LEU A 1 13.72 -12.57 -12.27
C LEU A 1 13.27 -13.47 -13.42
N THR A 2 12.20 -14.26 -13.24
CA THR A 2 11.62 -15.04 -14.36
C THR A 2 10.85 -14.12 -15.31
N ARG A 3 10.69 -14.54 -16.58
CA ARG A 3 9.90 -13.80 -17.57
C ARG A 3 8.48 -13.49 -17.07
N THR A 4 7.87 -14.42 -16.34
CA THR A 4 6.52 -14.27 -15.77
C THR A 4 6.49 -13.19 -14.68
N LEU A 5 7.47 -13.19 -13.77
CA LEU A 5 7.57 -12.18 -12.71
C LEU A 5 7.86 -10.78 -13.29
N ASN A 6 8.75 -10.69 -14.27
CA ASN A 6 9.03 -9.41 -14.97
C ASN A 6 7.77 -8.83 -15.59
N ARG A 7 6.98 -9.66 -16.28
CA ARG A 7 5.70 -9.22 -16.89
C ARG A 7 4.72 -8.73 -15.83
N PHE A 8 4.62 -9.44 -14.70
CA PHE A 8 3.75 -9.06 -13.60
C PHE A 8 4.12 -7.67 -13.04
N PHE A 9 5.39 -7.45 -12.70
CA PHE A 9 5.84 -6.17 -12.14
C PHE A 9 5.74 -5.02 -13.14
N THR A 10 6.11 -5.25 -14.41
CA THR A 10 6.05 -4.22 -15.46
C THR A 10 4.61 -3.75 -15.69
N LEU A 11 3.65 -4.68 -15.81
CA LEU A 11 2.25 -4.33 -16.00
C LEU A 11 1.65 -3.68 -14.76
N SER A 12 1.99 -4.17 -13.57
CA SER A 12 1.54 -3.55 -12.32
C SER A 12 2.04 -2.11 -12.20
N PHE A 13 3.31 -1.85 -12.51
CA PHE A 13 3.90 -0.52 -12.48
C PHE A 13 3.24 0.38 -13.53
N ALA A 14 3.22 -0.06 -14.79
CA ALA A 14 2.66 0.71 -15.91
C ALA A 14 1.20 1.12 -15.65
N CYS A 15 0.35 0.21 -15.19
CA CYS A 15 -1.04 0.54 -14.87
C CYS A 15 -1.15 1.48 -13.67
N ASN A 16 -0.35 1.29 -12.61
CA ASN A 16 -0.38 2.16 -11.43
C ASN A 16 0.04 3.60 -11.73
N ILE A 17 0.95 3.83 -12.69
CA ILE A 17 1.31 5.18 -13.15
C ILE A 17 0.35 5.73 -14.21
N GLY A 18 -0.75 5.02 -14.52
CA GLY A 18 -1.75 5.47 -15.48
C GLY A 18 -1.33 5.32 -16.95
N HIS A 19 -0.38 4.44 -17.28
CA HIS A 19 0.02 4.20 -18.67
C HIS A 19 -1.19 3.72 -19.50
N LYS A 20 -1.64 4.57 -20.44
CA LYS A 20 -2.86 4.38 -21.21
C LYS A 20 -2.99 2.98 -21.84
N GLY A 21 -1.94 2.49 -22.48
CA GLY A 21 -1.96 1.16 -23.10
C GLY A 21 -2.12 0.00 -22.10
N CYS A 22 -1.70 0.18 -20.85
CA CYS A 22 -1.89 -0.81 -19.80
C CYS A 22 -3.34 -0.80 -19.31
N VAL A 23 -3.84 0.40 -18.96
CA VAL A 23 -5.20 0.62 -18.46
C VAL A 23 -6.24 0.17 -19.49
N ASP A 24 -6.15 0.65 -20.74
CA ASP A 24 -7.10 0.30 -21.80
C ASP A 24 -7.14 -1.22 -22.04
N ASN A 25 -5.97 -1.88 -22.05
CA ASN A 25 -5.89 -3.32 -22.24
C ASN A 25 -6.49 -4.11 -21.06
N ALA A 26 -6.25 -3.64 -19.83
CA ALA A 26 -6.79 -4.25 -18.64
C ALA A 26 -8.32 -4.14 -18.59
N VAL A 27 -8.87 -2.95 -18.87
CA VAL A 27 -10.31 -2.70 -18.94
C VAL A 27 -10.97 -3.55 -20.04
N GLN A 28 -10.39 -3.59 -21.25
CA GLN A 28 -10.91 -4.44 -22.33
C GLN A 28 -10.96 -5.92 -21.93
N LYS A 29 -9.95 -6.43 -21.23
CA LYS A 29 -9.93 -7.81 -20.73
C LYS A 29 -10.97 -8.05 -19.65
N PHE A 30 -11.21 -7.07 -18.78
CA PHE A 30 -12.26 -7.17 -17.79
C PHE A 30 -13.65 -7.21 -18.43
N VAL A 31 -13.92 -6.33 -19.40
CA VAL A 31 -15.16 -6.33 -20.18
C VAL A 31 -15.34 -7.66 -20.92
N ALA A 32 -14.31 -8.17 -21.57
CA ALA A 32 -14.37 -9.48 -22.24
C ALA A 32 -14.64 -10.64 -21.27
N LEU A 33 -14.11 -10.57 -20.04
CA LEU A 33 -14.43 -11.53 -18.97
C LEU A 33 -15.90 -11.42 -18.55
N LYS A 34 -16.41 -10.20 -18.35
CA LYS A 34 -17.78 -9.94 -17.87
C LYS A 34 -18.83 -10.32 -18.92
N ASP A 35 -18.66 -9.85 -20.15
CA ASP A 35 -19.70 -9.95 -21.17
C ASP A 35 -19.61 -11.25 -21.99
N ASN A 36 -18.41 -11.81 -22.11
CA ASN A 36 -18.15 -12.97 -22.99
C ASN A 36 -17.50 -14.16 -22.27
N SER A 37 -17.34 -14.10 -20.94
CA SER A 37 -16.68 -15.15 -20.14
C SER A 37 -15.26 -15.50 -20.61
N VAL A 38 -14.56 -14.57 -21.27
CA VAL A 38 -13.18 -14.79 -21.73
C VAL A 38 -12.24 -14.86 -20.53
N ALA A 39 -11.57 -15.99 -20.37
CA ALA A 39 -10.70 -16.23 -19.23
C ALA A 39 -9.53 -15.24 -19.18
N VAL A 40 -9.33 -14.62 -18.01
CA VAL A 40 -8.14 -13.81 -17.72
C VAL A 40 -7.03 -14.73 -17.23
N ASN A 41 -5.86 -14.64 -17.86
CA ASN A 41 -4.64 -15.35 -17.44
C ASN A 41 -4.41 -15.14 -15.93
N PRO A 42 -4.09 -16.16 -15.13
CA PRO A 42 -3.93 -16.00 -13.67
C PRO A 42 -2.94 -14.90 -13.25
N ASN A 43 -1.83 -14.74 -13.98
CA ASN A 43 -0.85 -13.68 -13.72
C ASN A 43 -1.41 -12.27 -14.03
N LEU A 44 -2.39 -12.23 -14.93
CA LEU A 44 -3.33 -11.18 -15.34
C LEU A 44 -4.17 -10.50 -14.25
N ARG A 45 -4.65 -11.36 -13.35
CA ARG A 45 -5.97 -11.18 -12.72
C ARG A 45 -6.00 -9.95 -11.83
N ARG A 46 -5.01 -9.78 -10.96
CA ARG A 46 -4.96 -8.67 -10.01
C ARG A 46 -5.08 -7.30 -10.68
N HIS A 47 -4.38 -7.08 -11.79
CA HIS A 47 -4.41 -5.79 -12.49
C HIS A 47 -5.64 -5.67 -13.39
N VAL A 48 -6.00 -6.72 -14.15
CA VAL A 48 -7.21 -6.70 -14.99
C VAL A 48 -8.46 -6.43 -14.16
N PHE A 49 -8.59 -7.09 -13.01
CA PHE A 49 -9.74 -6.91 -12.11
C PHE A 49 -9.73 -5.53 -11.45
N CYS A 50 -8.57 -5.09 -10.94
CA CYS A 50 -8.44 -3.79 -10.28
C CYS A 50 -8.74 -2.63 -11.25
N GLU A 51 -8.18 -2.64 -12.47
CA GLU A 51 -8.46 -1.59 -13.47
C GLU A 51 -9.90 -1.63 -13.96
N GLY A 52 -10.48 -2.83 -14.14
CA GLY A 52 -11.89 -2.97 -14.47
C GLY A 52 -12.81 -2.35 -13.43
N LEU A 53 -12.47 -2.47 -12.14
CA LEU A 53 -13.24 -1.89 -11.04
C LEU A 53 -12.97 -0.40 -10.80
N ARG A 54 -11.77 0.10 -11.16
CA ARG A 54 -11.47 1.53 -11.16
C ARG A 54 -12.23 2.28 -12.26
N ALA A 55 -12.38 1.66 -13.43
CA ALA A 55 -13.10 2.20 -14.58
C ALA A 55 -14.61 1.93 -14.53
N GLY A 56 -15.05 0.96 -13.72
CA GLY A 56 -16.44 0.53 -13.60
C GLY A 56 -17.20 1.15 -12.42
N GLY A 57 -18.43 0.69 -12.23
CA GLY A 57 -19.30 1.08 -11.13
C GLY A 57 -19.69 -0.10 -10.25
N LEU A 58 -20.88 0.01 -9.64
CA LEU A 58 -21.44 -1.03 -8.78
C LEU A 58 -21.69 -2.35 -9.55
N ASP A 59 -22.07 -2.28 -10.82
CA ASP A 59 -22.36 -3.48 -11.63
C ASP A 59 -21.10 -4.32 -11.87
N GLU A 60 -19.97 -3.68 -12.22
CA GLU A 60 -18.67 -4.35 -12.37
C GLU A 60 -18.19 -4.94 -11.04
N TRP A 61 -18.43 -4.22 -9.93
CA TRP A 61 -18.11 -4.69 -8.59
C TRP A 61 -18.94 -5.92 -8.21
N GLN A 62 -20.26 -5.88 -8.41
CA GLN A 62 -21.17 -6.97 -8.11
C GLN A 62 -20.87 -8.20 -8.97
N PHE A 63 -20.52 -8.00 -10.24
CA PHE A 63 -20.06 -9.07 -11.11
C PHE A 63 -18.84 -9.80 -10.52
N LEU A 64 -17.81 -9.05 -10.10
CA LEU A 64 -16.60 -9.66 -9.56
C LEU A 64 -16.84 -10.29 -8.18
N TYR A 65 -17.69 -9.68 -7.35
CA TYR A 65 -18.10 -10.22 -6.06
C TYR A 65 -18.84 -11.55 -6.23
N ASN A 66 -19.83 -11.62 -7.11
CA ASN A 66 -20.55 -12.87 -7.40
C ASN A 66 -19.61 -13.95 -7.94
N ARG A 67 -18.66 -13.56 -8.79
CA ARG A 67 -17.62 -14.47 -9.29
C ARG A 67 -16.71 -14.99 -8.17
N ARG A 68 -16.40 -14.17 -7.17
CA ARG A 68 -15.65 -14.57 -5.97
C ARG A 68 -16.42 -15.60 -5.17
N GLN A 69 -17.69 -15.34 -4.87
CA GLN A 69 -18.54 -16.26 -4.10
C GLN A 69 -18.73 -17.61 -4.80
N ALA A 70 -18.72 -17.64 -6.14
CA ALA A 70 -18.82 -18.86 -6.93
C ALA A 70 -17.48 -19.59 -7.16
N SER A 71 -16.36 -19.03 -6.70
CA SER A 71 -15.04 -19.64 -6.90
C SER A 71 -14.81 -20.81 -5.95
N ASN A 72 -14.14 -21.86 -6.43
CA ASN A 72 -13.61 -22.94 -5.61
C ASN A 72 -12.07 -22.92 -5.54
N ASN A 73 -11.45 -21.85 -6.02
CA ASN A 73 -10.01 -21.67 -6.05
C ASN A 73 -9.61 -20.55 -5.10
N GLN A 74 -8.93 -20.90 -4.01
CA GLN A 74 -8.51 -19.93 -2.99
C GLN A 74 -7.61 -18.82 -3.55
N GLY A 75 -6.75 -19.12 -4.54
CA GLY A 75 -5.92 -18.10 -5.19
C GLY A 75 -6.74 -17.07 -5.95
N ASP A 76 -7.84 -17.51 -6.57
CA ASP A 76 -8.78 -16.63 -7.27
C ASP A 76 -9.64 -15.84 -6.32
N GLU A 77 -10.12 -16.45 -5.23
CA GLU A 77 -10.84 -15.75 -4.16
C GLU A 77 -10.03 -14.58 -3.61
N VAL A 78 -8.75 -14.80 -3.29
CA VAL A 78 -7.86 -13.77 -2.75
C VAL A 78 -7.55 -12.69 -3.80
N ALA A 79 -7.33 -13.08 -5.06
CA ALA A 79 -7.11 -12.11 -6.14
C ALA A 79 -8.34 -11.21 -6.35
N MET A 80 -9.55 -11.77 -6.28
CA MET A 80 -10.79 -11.00 -6.39
C MET A 80 -11.04 -10.16 -5.14
N LEU A 81 -10.86 -10.70 -3.93
CA LEU A 81 -10.97 -9.94 -2.67
C LEU A 81 -10.07 -8.70 -2.67
N ARG A 82 -8.84 -8.85 -3.14
CA ARG A 82 -7.92 -7.72 -3.30
C ARG A 82 -8.42 -6.70 -4.31
N SER A 83 -8.92 -7.17 -5.45
CA SER A 83 -9.34 -6.31 -6.55
C SER A 83 -10.63 -5.57 -6.24
N LEU A 84 -11.56 -6.16 -5.49
CA LEU A 84 -12.80 -5.53 -5.05
C LEU A 84 -12.54 -4.25 -4.23
N GLY A 85 -11.41 -4.17 -3.52
CA GLY A 85 -10.97 -2.94 -2.84
C GLY A 85 -10.50 -1.82 -3.79
N CYS A 86 -10.28 -2.09 -5.07
CA CYS A 86 -9.86 -1.10 -6.07
C CYS A 86 -10.98 -0.21 -6.60
N THR A 87 -12.22 -0.45 -6.22
CA THR A 87 -13.34 0.37 -6.70
C THR A 87 -13.17 1.83 -6.26
N SER A 88 -13.48 2.74 -7.19
CA SER A 88 -13.63 4.18 -6.93
C SER A 88 -15.09 4.56 -6.68
N ASN A 89 -16.02 3.61 -6.82
CA ASN A 89 -17.45 3.84 -6.64
C ASN A 89 -17.83 3.77 -5.16
N THR A 90 -18.52 4.82 -4.66
CA THR A 90 -18.89 4.93 -3.25
C THR A 90 -19.76 3.79 -2.74
N ALA A 91 -20.78 3.37 -3.51
CA ALA A 91 -21.69 2.30 -3.09
C ALA A 91 -20.97 0.95 -3.04
N ALA A 92 -20.12 0.68 -4.04
CA ALA A 92 -19.28 -0.51 -4.08
C ALA A 92 -18.26 -0.55 -2.92
N GLY A 93 -17.66 0.60 -2.58
CA GLY A 93 -16.74 0.72 -1.45
C GLY A 93 -17.43 0.46 -0.10
N GLN A 94 -18.65 0.98 0.09
CA GLN A 94 -19.46 0.68 1.26
C GLN A 94 -19.83 -0.81 1.34
N ALA A 95 -20.23 -1.41 0.22
CA ALA A 95 -20.51 -2.84 0.14
C ALA A 95 -19.27 -3.68 0.50
N TYR A 96 -18.09 -3.29 0.01
CA TYR A 96 -16.82 -3.94 0.36
C TYR A 96 -16.52 -3.88 1.86
N LEU A 97 -16.60 -2.70 2.47
CA LEU A 97 -16.33 -2.53 3.90
C LEU A 97 -17.31 -3.33 4.76
N LYS A 98 -18.59 -3.36 4.38
CA LYS A 98 -19.61 -4.14 5.08
C LYS A 98 -19.35 -5.65 4.97
N MET A 99 -19.00 -6.13 3.77
CA MET A 99 -18.62 -7.53 3.50
C MET A 99 -17.46 -8.00 4.41
N ILE A 100 -16.50 -7.14 4.76
CA ILE A 100 -15.41 -7.51 5.68
C ILE A 100 -15.92 -7.92 7.07
N LEU A 101 -17.02 -7.32 7.52
CA LEU A 101 -17.61 -7.59 8.84
C LEU A 101 -18.59 -8.76 8.85
N GLU A 102 -19.04 -9.22 7.69
CA GLU A 102 -20.01 -10.32 7.59
C GLU A 102 -19.30 -11.68 7.80
N ASP A 103 -19.91 -12.53 8.63
CA ASP A 103 -19.25 -13.73 9.18
C ASP A 103 -18.95 -14.85 8.16
N ASP A 104 -19.67 -14.87 7.04
CA ASP A 104 -19.55 -15.93 6.03
C ASP A 104 -18.83 -15.50 4.75
N ASP A 105 -18.65 -14.20 4.53
CA ASP A 105 -18.14 -13.67 3.26
C ASP A 105 -16.62 -13.56 3.22
N VAL A 106 -15.98 -13.18 4.33
CA VAL A 106 -14.53 -13.03 4.44
C VAL A 106 -14.03 -13.80 5.65
N LYS A 107 -13.20 -14.82 5.39
CA LYS A 107 -12.53 -15.62 6.41
C LYS A 107 -11.80 -14.69 7.38
N ALA A 108 -11.87 -14.96 8.68
CA ALA A 108 -11.28 -14.09 9.72
C ALA A 108 -9.82 -13.69 9.45
N GLN A 109 -9.00 -14.63 8.98
CA GLN A 109 -7.59 -14.41 8.62
C GLN A 109 -7.39 -13.46 7.42
N ASP A 110 -8.39 -13.30 6.57
CA ASP A 110 -8.35 -12.46 5.37
C ASP A 110 -8.93 -11.07 5.61
N ARG A 111 -9.64 -10.83 6.72
CA ARG A 111 -10.29 -9.54 7.03
C ARG A 111 -9.29 -8.40 7.18
N VAL A 112 -8.16 -8.66 7.85
CA VAL A 112 -7.07 -7.68 8.00
C VAL A 112 -6.51 -7.29 6.64
N ASN A 113 -6.25 -8.31 5.80
CA ASN A 113 -5.79 -8.08 4.44
C ASN A 113 -6.83 -7.32 3.60
N ALA A 114 -8.12 -7.59 3.79
CA ALA A 114 -9.19 -6.89 3.10
C ALA A 114 -9.22 -5.39 3.44
N PHE A 115 -9.03 -5.01 4.72
CA PHE A 115 -8.84 -3.60 5.08
C PHE A 115 -7.67 -2.98 4.32
N SER A 116 -6.50 -3.65 4.33
CA SER A 116 -5.34 -3.17 3.58
C SER A 116 -5.60 -3.08 2.08
N PHE A 117 -6.34 -4.02 1.49
CA PHE A 117 -6.69 -4.00 0.08
C PHE A 117 -7.63 -2.85 -0.27
N PHE A 118 -8.55 -2.48 0.62
CA PHE A 118 -9.42 -1.32 0.44
C PHE A 118 -8.61 -0.03 0.31
N TYR A 119 -7.68 0.21 1.24
CA TYR A 119 -6.82 1.39 1.22
C TYR A 119 -5.85 1.39 0.04
N MET A 120 -5.24 0.25 -0.27
CA MET A 120 -4.33 0.08 -1.41
C MET A 120 -5.01 0.24 -2.77
N GLY A 121 -6.30 -0.07 -2.83
CA GLY A 121 -7.01 -0.21 -4.09
C GLY A 121 -7.24 1.12 -4.80
N HIS A 122 -7.60 2.16 -4.04
CA HIS A 122 -7.81 3.50 -4.56
C HIS A 122 -7.54 4.55 -3.48
N ARG A 123 -6.83 5.63 -3.81
CA ARG A 123 -6.44 6.66 -2.83
C ARG A 123 -7.66 7.34 -2.17
N ASP A 124 -8.75 7.49 -2.92
CA ASP A 124 -9.97 8.15 -2.42
C ASP A 124 -10.70 7.29 -1.36
N ASN A 125 -10.30 6.03 -1.18
CA ASN A 125 -10.87 5.14 -0.17
C ASN A 125 -10.42 5.51 1.25
N ALA A 126 -9.32 6.25 1.42
CA ALA A 126 -8.75 6.55 2.73
C ALA A 126 -9.75 7.18 3.69
N LYS A 127 -10.47 8.23 3.24
CA LYS A 127 -11.47 8.92 4.05
C LYS A 127 -12.66 8.02 4.40
N ALA A 128 -13.16 7.26 3.43
CA ALA A 128 -14.27 6.33 3.65
C ALA A 128 -13.87 5.21 4.62
N GLY A 129 -12.65 4.69 4.52
CA GLY A 129 -12.11 3.66 5.40
C GLY A 129 -11.94 4.16 6.82
N LEU A 130 -11.41 5.38 7.02
CA LEU A 130 -11.34 6.00 8.33
C LEU A 130 -12.73 6.19 8.94
N GLN A 131 -13.70 6.72 8.17
CA GLN A 131 -15.06 6.90 8.68
C GLN A 131 -15.68 5.57 9.11
N PHE A 132 -15.54 4.54 8.29
CA PHE A 132 -16.03 3.20 8.61
C PHE A 132 -15.36 2.61 9.86
N LEU A 133 -14.05 2.82 10.03
CA LEU A 133 -13.31 2.42 11.23
C LEU A 133 -13.90 3.08 12.49
N LYS A 134 -14.12 4.40 12.44
CA LYS A 134 -14.69 5.17 13.57
C LYS A 134 -16.09 4.66 13.94
N ASP A 135 -16.92 4.41 12.93
CA ASP A 135 -18.30 4.00 13.11
C ASP A 135 -18.45 2.54 13.59
N ASN A 136 -17.43 1.70 13.37
CA ASN A 136 -17.51 0.24 13.59
C ASN A 136 -16.35 -0.33 14.42
N VAL A 137 -15.68 0.50 15.23
CA VAL A 137 -14.43 0.13 15.93
C VAL A 137 -14.51 -1.21 16.69
N ASP A 138 -15.58 -1.43 17.47
CA ASP A 138 -15.76 -2.65 18.25
C ASP A 138 -16.08 -3.86 17.36
N ALA A 139 -16.88 -3.66 16.32
CA ALA A 139 -17.21 -4.71 15.35
C ALA A 139 -15.95 -5.14 14.58
N ILE A 140 -15.11 -4.19 14.17
CA ILE A 140 -13.85 -4.45 13.49
C ILE A 140 -12.88 -5.19 14.43
N ARG A 141 -12.72 -4.72 15.67
CA ARG A 141 -11.86 -5.38 16.67
C ARG A 141 -12.29 -6.84 16.89
N LYS A 142 -13.59 -7.10 17.00
CA LYS A 142 -14.13 -8.45 17.10
C LYS A 142 -13.90 -9.26 15.81
N ALA A 143 -14.13 -8.64 14.65
CA ALA A 143 -14.07 -9.32 13.37
C ALA A 143 -12.66 -9.79 13.01
N VAL A 144 -11.62 -9.00 13.32
CA VAL A 144 -10.22 -9.38 13.11
C VAL A 144 -9.65 -10.24 14.24
N VAL A 145 -10.43 -10.57 15.28
CA VAL A 145 -10.13 -11.55 16.34
C VAL A 145 -8.93 -11.23 17.25
N LEU A 146 -7.75 -10.94 16.70
CA LEU A 146 -6.50 -10.73 17.44
C LEU A 146 -6.21 -9.23 17.64
N PRO A 147 -5.78 -8.79 18.83
CA PRO A 147 -5.36 -7.40 19.06
C PRO A 147 -4.25 -6.94 18.10
N ALA A 148 -3.29 -7.82 17.78
CA ALA A 148 -2.23 -7.52 16.83
C ALA A 148 -2.75 -7.27 15.39
N TRP A 149 -3.87 -7.90 15.02
CA TRP A 149 -4.52 -7.68 13.73
C TRP A 149 -5.30 -6.36 13.72
N PHE A 150 -5.92 -5.98 14.83
CA PHE A 150 -6.54 -4.66 14.96
C PHE A 150 -5.49 -3.53 14.98
N ASN A 151 -4.33 -3.75 15.63
CA ASN A 151 -3.18 -2.85 15.50
C ASN A 151 -2.79 -2.62 14.04
N ASN A 152 -2.80 -3.68 13.21
CA ASN A 152 -2.53 -3.55 11.78
C ASN A 152 -3.60 -2.73 11.03
N VAL A 153 -4.87 -2.82 11.43
CA VAL A 153 -5.93 -1.97 10.86
C VAL A 153 -5.65 -0.49 11.17
N LEU A 154 -5.28 -0.15 12.41
CA LEU A 154 -4.94 1.22 12.79
C LEU A 154 -3.71 1.73 12.04
N THR A 155 -2.62 0.95 12.02
CA THR A 155 -1.38 1.37 11.35
C THR A 155 -1.56 1.53 9.85
N THR A 156 -2.29 0.60 9.22
CA THR A 156 -2.64 0.69 7.79
C THR A 156 -3.48 1.91 7.53
N THR A 157 -4.54 2.14 8.31
CA THR A 157 -5.41 3.32 8.14
C THR A 157 -4.60 4.61 8.17
N ALA A 158 -3.75 4.81 9.19
CA ALA A 158 -2.87 5.97 9.28
C ALA A 158 -1.95 6.13 8.07
N SER A 159 -1.37 5.04 7.56
CA SER A 159 -0.39 5.10 6.45
C SER A 159 -0.96 5.57 5.10
N TYR A 160 -2.29 5.56 4.92
CA TYR A 160 -2.96 6.00 3.69
C TYR A 160 -3.68 7.34 3.81
N LEU A 161 -3.69 7.96 5.00
CA LEU A 161 -4.35 9.24 5.21
C LEU A 161 -3.44 10.41 4.83
N ASP A 162 -4.04 11.48 4.35
CA ASP A 162 -3.40 12.79 4.25
C ASP A 162 -3.40 13.50 5.61
N GLU A 163 -2.80 14.69 5.70
CA GLU A 163 -2.72 15.42 6.98
C GLU A 163 -4.11 15.72 7.57
N ALA A 164 -5.12 15.99 6.73
CA ALA A 164 -6.48 16.21 7.20
C ALA A 164 -7.08 14.93 7.82
N GLY A 165 -6.89 13.78 7.16
CA GLY A 165 -7.30 12.49 7.68
C GLY A 165 -6.54 12.07 8.95
N LEU A 166 -5.24 12.37 9.04
CA LEU A 166 -4.43 12.10 10.23
C LEU A 166 -4.90 12.91 11.43
N ARG A 167 -5.28 14.18 11.22
CA ARG A 167 -5.90 15.01 12.27
C ARG A 167 -7.24 14.44 12.74
N ASP A 168 -8.12 14.07 11.81
CA ASP A 168 -9.41 13.44 12.13
C ASP A 168 -9.22 12.13 12.94
N MET A 169 -8.26 11.30 12.53
CA MET A 169 -7.93 10.07 13.25
C MET A 169 -7.36 10.34 14.65
N GLU A 170 -6.49 11.35 14.79
CA GLU A 170 -5.91 11.78 16.07
C GLU A 170 -6.97 12.30 17.04
N GLU A 171 -7.85 13.19 16.58
CA GLU A 171 -8.97 13.72 17.36
C GLU A 171 -9.91 12.61 17.82
N TRP A 172 -10.26 11.69 16.93
CA TRP A 172 -11.09 10.53 17.27
C TRP A 172 -10.42 9.64 18.32
N LEU A 173 -9.14 9.33 18.17
CA LEU A 173 -8.40 8.52 19.13
C LEU A 173 -8.35 9.18 20.51
N LEU A 174 -8.06 10.48 20.57
CA LEU A 174 -8.00 11.25 21.82
C LEU A 174 -9.34 11.25 22.56
N ALA A 175 -10.44 11.41 21.81
CA ALA A 175 -11.80 11.37 22.35
C ALA A 175 -12.21 9.98 22.85
N ASN A 176 -11.59 8.91 22.33
CA ASN A 176 -12.00 7.52 22.59
C ASN A 176 -10.92 6.67 23.30
N GLN A 177 -9.94 7.30 23.95
CA GLN A 177 -8.80 6.61 24.59
C GLN A 177 -9.20 5.47 25.56
N ASN A 178 -10.35 5.60 26.24
CA ASN A 178 -10.85 4.59 27.18
C ASN A 178 -11.52 3.40 26.46
N ALA A 179 -12.10 3.63 25.28
CA ALA A 179 -12.81 2.62 24.49
C ALA A 179 -11.89 1.95 23.46
N VAL A 180 -10.71 2.52 23.21
CA VAL A 180 -9.70 2.00 22.28
C VAL A 180 -8.42 1.66 23.05
N PRO A 181 -8.29 0.42 23.59
CA PRO A 181 -7.07 -0.02 24.27
C PRO A 181 -5.81 0.15 23.42
N GLU A 182 -5.95 0.08 22.10
CA GLU A 182 -4.87 0.25 21.12
C GLU A 182 -4.55 1.72 20.80
N PHE A 183 -5.10 2.69 21.55
CA PHE A 183 -4.91 4.12 21.34
C PHE A 183 -3.46 4.53 21.05
N ALA A 184 -2.52 4.07 21.88
CA ALA A 184 -1.10 4.39 21.73
C ALA A 184 -0.50 3.88 20.41
N VAL A 185 -0.99 2.76 19.88
CA VAL A 185 -0.57 2.23 18.56
C VAL A 185 -1.05 3.16 17.46
N GLY A 186 -2.30 3.64 17.54
CA GLY A 186 -2.85 4.61 16.59
C GLY A 186 -2.06 5.92 16.56
N ILE A 187 -1.75 6.50 17.73
CA ILE A 187 -0.95 7.73 17.83
C ILE A 187 0.47 7.54 17.28
N SER A 188 1.11 6.40 17.58
CA SER A 188 2.43 6.08 17.03
C SER A 188 2.40 5.94 15.50
N ALA A 189 1.35 5.31 14.97
CA ALA A 189 1.17 5.18 13.52
C ALA A 189 0.95 6.54 12.83
N ILE A 190 0.16 7.43 13.43
CA ILE A 190 -0.02 8.81 12.94
C ILE A 190 1.32 9.56 12.92
N THR A 191 2.10 9.44 13.99
CA THR A 191 3.44 10.06 14.06
C THR A 191 4.34 9.55 12.93
N SER A 192 4.35 8.23 12.70
CA SER A 192 5.13 7.62 11.62
C SER A 192 4.66 8.05 10.24
N ALA A 193 3.34 8.17 10.02
CA ALA A 193 2.77 8.67 8.76
C ALA A 193 3.20 10.12 8.49
N ARG A 194 3.13 10.99 9.49
CA ARG A 194 3.61 12.39 9.40
C ARG A 194 5.10 12.46 9.09
N SER A 195 5.92 11.66 9.77
CA SER A 195 7.36 11.59 9.47
C SER A 195 7.65 11.15 8.03
N ASN A 196 6.91 10.18 7.50
CA ASN A 196 7.05 9.74 6.11
C ASN A 196 6.62 10.84 5.12
N MET A 197 5.54 11.57 5.42
CA MET A 197 5.11 12.71 4.60
C MET A 197 6.12 13.84 4.60
N GLN A 198 6.71 14.15 5.77
CA GLN A 198 7.76 15.16 5.88
C GLN A 198 8.97 14.77 5.05
N TRP A 199 9.47 13.54 5.22
CA TRP A 199 10.58 13.03 4.42
C TRP A 199 10.28 13.12 2.92
N GLY A 200 9.07 12.74 2.50
CA GLY A 200 8.66 12.85 1.10
C GLY A 200 8.68 14.29 0.59
N SER A 201 8.23 15.24 1.41
CA SER A 201 8.23 16.67 1.06
C SER A 201 9.66 17.22 0.94
N ASP A 202 10.53 16.88 1.89
CA ASP A 202 11.92 17.34 1.93
C ASP A 202 12.74 16.80 0.75
N ASN A 203 12.40 15.61 0.24
CA ASN A 203 13.17 14.94 -0.82
C ASN A 203 12.50 15.01 -2.20
N ALA A 204 11.28 15.53 -2.30
CA ALA A 204 10.48 15.49 -3.54
C ALA A 204 11.22 16.14 -4.72
N ALA A 205 11.78 17.34 -4.52
CA ALA A 205 12.44 18.09 -5.58
C ALA A 205 13.66 17.34 -6.15
N THR A 206 14.50 16.79 -5.27
CA THR A 206 15.67 15.99 -5.65
C THR A 206 15.27 14.71 -6.39
N ILE A 207 14.22 14.03 -5.94
CA ILE A 207 13.73 12.80 -6.60
C ILE A 207 13.16 13.12 -7.98
N ILE A 208 12.42 14.22 -8.13
CA ILE A 208 11.84 14.64 -9.41
C ILE A 208 12.96 15.02 -10.40
N ALA A 209 13.96 15.79 -9.97
CA ALA A 209 15.11 16.13 -10.80
C ALA A 209 15.82 14.86 -11.31
N ALA A 210 16.15 13.93 -10.40
CA ALA A 210 16.77 12.66 -10.77
C ALA A 210 15.91 11.81 -11.73
N ALA A 211 14.58 11.85 -11.59
CA ALA A 211 13.67 11.12 -12.48
C ALA A 211 13.58 11.74 -13.89
N ASN A 212 13.91 13.03 -14.03
CA ASN A 212 13.93 13.76 -15.29
C ASN A 212 15.33 13.80 -15.95
N ASP A 213 16.32 13.10 -15.38
CA ASP A 213 17.74 13.23 -15.73
C ASP A 213 18.25 14.69 -15.61
N GLU A 214 17.71 15.44 -14.63
CA GLU A 214 18.09 16.82 -14.30
C GLU A 214 19.02 16.87 -13.08
N ASP A 215 19.86 17.90 -13.01
CA ASP A 215 20.70 18.16 -11.83
C ASP A 215 19.83 18.45 -10.59
N PRO A 216 20.28 18.03 -9.39
CA PRO A 216 19.54 18.31 -8.16
C PRO A 216 19.42 19.82 -7.93
N PRO A 217 18.33 20.30 -7.30
CA PRO A 217 18.18 21.70 -6.96
C PRO A 217 19.35 22.18 -6.11
N GLU A 218 19.92 23.35 -6.42
CA GLU A 218 20.92 23.98 -5.55
C GLU A 218 20.29 24.23 -4.17
N ASP A 219 20.88 23.65 -3.13
CA ASP A 219 20.44 23.86 -1.75
C ASP A 219 20.71 25.34 -1.41
N GLY A 220 19.66 26.13 -1.20
CA GLY A 220 19.74 27.57 -0.96
C GLY A 220 20.35 27.95 0.41
N GLY A 221 21.18 27.09 1.00
CA GLY A 221 21.85 27.28 2.28
C GLY A 221 23.31 27.67 2.07
N SER A 222 23.64 28.92 2.39
CA SER A 222 25.01 29.43 2.52
C SER A 222 25.82 28.60 3.53
N GLY A 223 26.50 27.57 3.06
CA GLY A 223 27.55 26.85 3.78
C GLY A 223 28.88 27.17 3.14
N GLU A 224 29.60 28.13 3.71
CA GLU A 224 30.99 28.43 3.36
C GLU A 224 31.83 27.15 3.53
N GLU A 225 32.44 26.65 2.45
CA GLU A 225 33.40 25.55 2.51
C GLU A 225 34.57 25.96 3.42
N VAL A 226 34.64 25.37 4.62
CA VAL A 226 35.82 25.48 5.47
C VAL A 226 36.83 24.43 5.03
N ASP A 227 37.91 24.90 4.40
CA ASP A 227 39.06 24.11 3.94
C ASP A 227 39.68 23.31 5.10
N PRO A 228 39.85 21.98 4.99
CA PRO A 228 40.44 21.18 6.06
C PRO A 228 41.97 21.33 6.11
N THR A 229 42.46 21.84 7.25
CA THR A 229 43.88 21.87 7.64
C THR A 229 44.56 20.49 7.46
N PRO A 230 45.79 20.41 6.90
CA PRO A 230 46.47 19.14 6.66
C PRO A 230 46.97 18.46 7.95
N ALA A 231 46.82 17.14 8.01
CA ALA A 231 47.25 16.27 9.11
C ALA A 231 48.78 15.98 9.07
N PRO A 232 49.42 15.64 10.20
CA PRO A 232 50.86 15.44 10.27
C PRO A 232 51.29 14.01 9.86
N THR A 233 52.41 13.93 9.15
CA THR A 233 53.02 12.70 8.63
C THR A 233 53.64 11.85 9.74
N THR A 234 53.20 10.60 9.89
CA THR A 234 53.87 9.58 10.72
C THR A 234 54.65 8.58 9.86
N THR A 235 55.95 8.50 10.12
CA THR A 235 56.92 7.56 9.52
C THR A 235 56.73 6.15 10.10
N THR A 236 56.56 5.14 9.24
CA THR A 236 56.45 3.73 9.64
C THR A 236 57.83 3.05 9.60
N THR A 237 58.22 2.43 10.70
CA THR A 237 59.39 1.54 10.82
C THR A 237 58.99 0.10 10.51
N GLU A 238 59.71 -0.57 9.61
CA GLU A 238 59.52 -1.97 9.19
C GLU A 238 59.89 -2.99 10.29
N ALA A 239 59.17 -4.12 10.32
CA ALA A 239 59.45 -5.28 11.19
C ALA A 239 60.13 -6.43 10.39
N PRO A 240 60.93 -7.31 11.03
CA PRO A 240 61.77 -8.27 10.32
C PRO A 240 61.08 -9.60 10.00
N THR A 241 61.45 -10.17 8.85
CA THR A 241 60.98 -11.44 8.28
C THR A 241 61.69 -12.64 8.91
N THR A 242 60.92 -13.63 9.40
CA THR A 242 61.45 -14.95 9.82
C THR A 242 61.35 -15.98 8.69
N THR A 243 62.48 -16.61 8.36
CA THR A 243 62.63 -17.71 7.40
C THR A 243 62.42 -19.06 8.10
N THR A 244 61.66 -19.97 7.49
CA THR A 244 61.50 -21.36 7.93
C THR A 244 62.21 -22.29 6.95
N THR A 245 63.03 -23.22 7.47
CA THR A 245 63.72 -24.28 6.71
C THR A 245 63.17 -25.62 7.21
N GLU A 246 62.64 -26.46 6.32
CA GLU A 246 62.36 -27.88 6.57
C GLU A 246 63.56 -28.75 6.18
N ALA A 247 63.70 -29.90 6.85
CA ALA A 247 64.61 -30.99 6.53
C ALA A 247 63.86 -32.10 5.78
#